data_AF-A0A661B1R4-F1
#
_entry.id   AF-A0A661B1R4-F1
#
_cell.length_a   1.000
_cell.length_b   1.000
_cell.length_c   1.000
_cell.angle_alpha   90.00
_cell.angle_beta   90.00
_cell.angle_gamma   90.00
#
_symmetry.space_group_name_H-M   'P 1'
#
loop_
_entity.id
_entity.type
_entity.pdbx_description
1 polymer ?
#
loop_
_entity_poly.entity_id
_entity_poly.type
_entity_poly.pdbx_seq_one_letter_code
_entity_poly.pdbx_strand_id
1 'polypeptide(L)'
;MGKKFPEAYSIDKRRRAIELLMKNSVGGKPKFTKVSHETKISVPTLKRWWIKHQLDRQQEMKSKLEEAITSILKRIEKLAQETNNLKELAPVVKMLSELLQQFGEDNELTESWG
;
A
#
# COMPACT_ATOMS: atom_id res chain seq x y z
N MET A 1 42.89 -13.82 -4.37
CA MET A 1 41.71 -13.84 -5.27
C MET A 1 40.71 -12.79 -4.78
N GLY A 2 40.54 -11.69 -5.52
CA GLY A 2 39.64 -10.61 -5.11
C GLY A 2 38.19 -11.08 -5.12
N LYS A 3 37.47 -10.90 -4.00
CA LYS A 3 36.02 -11.11 -3.95
C LYS A 3 35.38 -10.10 -4.91
N LYS A 4 34.94 -10.56 -6.09
CA LYS A 4 34.12 -9.74 -6.99
C LYS A 4 32.92 -9.22 -6.20
N PHE A 5 32.70 -7.90 -6.26
CA PHE A 5 31.49 -7.33 -5.70
C PHE A 5 30.27 -7.99 -6.36
N PRO A 6 29.25 -8.39 -5.59
CA PRO A 6 28.06 -9.00 -6.17
C PRO A 6 27.40 -8.02 -7.14
N GLU A 7 27.13 -8.49 -8.35
CA GLU A 7 26.44 -7.71 -9.37
C GLU A 7 25.07 -7.27 -8.85
N ALA A 8 24.68 -6.04 -9.19
CA ALA A 8 23.39 -5.50 -8.82
C ALA A 8 22.26 -6.36 -9.42
N TYR A 9 21.24 -6.66 -8.63
CA TYR A 9 20.06 -7.38 -9.12
C TYR A 9 19.31 -6.52 -10.14
N SER A 10 18.91 -7.12 -11.27
CA SER A 10 18.07 -6.44 -12.26
C SER A 10 16.68 -6.09 -11.71
N ILE A 11 16.05 -5.06 -12.30
CA ILE A 11 14.71 -4.60 -11.94
C ILE A 11 13.69 -5.74 -12.06
N ASP A 12 13.75 -6.53 -13.12
CA ASP A 12 12.84 -7.67 -13.33
C ASP A 12 13.01 -8.78 -12.31
N LYS A 13 14.24 -8.98 -11.82
CA LYS A 13 14.52 -9.96 -10.78
C LYS A 13 13.95 -9.49 -9.43
N ARG A 14 14.05 -8.20 -9.15
CA ARG A 14 13.39 -7.59 -8.00
C ARG A 14 11.87 -7.69 -8.08
N ARG A 15 11.27 -7.34 -9.22
CA ARG A 15 9.81 -7.40 -9.44
C ARG A 15 9.27 -8.81 -9.21
N ARG A 16 9.86 -9.83 -9.84
CA ARG A 16 9.48 -11.23 -9.66
C ARG A 16 9.59 -11.71 -8.21
N ALA A 17 10.65 -11.31 -7.50
CA ALA A 17 10.83 -11.67 -6.10
C ALA A 17 9.75 -11.05 -5.20
N ILE A 18 9.35 -9.80 -5.46
CA ILE A 18 8.23 -9.16 -4.76
C ILE A 18 6.91 -9.87 -5.04
N GLU A 19 6.61 -10.21 -6.30
CA GLU A 19 5.39 -10.95 -6.66
C GLU A 19 5.32 -12.30 -5.95
N LEU A 20 6.45 -13.02 -5.85
CA LEU A 20 6.52 -14.27 -5.10
C LEU A 20 6.30 -14.07 -3.60
N LEU A 21 6.82 -12.99 -3.02
CA LEU A 21 6.56 -12.64 -1.62
C LEU A 21 5.09 -12.33 -1.38
N MET A 22 4.42 -11.64 -2.31
CA MET A 22 2.98 -11.37 -2.24
C MET A 22 2.16 -12.65 -2.31
N LYS A 23 2.42 -13.52 -3.29
CA LYS A 23 1.72 -14.80 -3.47
C LYS A 23 1.91 -15.76 -2.29
N ASN A 24 3.06 -15.70 -1.64
CA ASN A 24 3.39 -16.54 -0.48
C ASN A 24 3.20 -15.81 0.86
N SER A 25 2.48 -14.68 0.86
CA SER A 25 2.10 -13.98 2.08
C SER A 25 0.84 -14.61 2.65
N VAL A 26 0.87 -14.99 3.93
CA VAL A 26 -0.31 -15.48 4.66
C VAL A 26 -0.55 -14.52 5.82
N GLY A 27 -1.74 -13.90 5.88
CA GLY A 27 -2.05 -12.91 6.90
C GLY A 27 -1.07 -11.74 6.94
N GLY A 28 -0.63 -11.24 5.78
CA GLY A 28 0.34 -10.15 5.68
C GLY A 28 1.81 -10.53 5.90
N LYS A 29 2.11 -11.78 6.31
CA LYS A 29 3.48 -12.25 6.60
C LYS A 29 4.10 -12.98 5.40
N PRO A 30 5.14 -12.42 4.74
CA PRO A 30 5.80 -13.07 3.61
C PRO A 30 6.69 -14.22 4.06
N LYS A 31 6.65 -15.34 3.34
CA LYS A 31 7.58 -16.46 3.55
C LYS A 31 8.95 -16.18 2.93
N PHE A 32 9.74 -15.31 3.57
CA PHE A 32 11.06 -14.90 3.08
C PHE A 32 12.02 -16.06 2.84
N THR A 33 12.06 -17.05 3.73
CA THR A 33 12.93 -18.22 3.57
C THR A 33 12.57 -19.01 2.31
N LYS A 34 11.29 -19.23 2.05
CA LYS A 34 10.83 -19.94 0.84
C LYS A 34 11.23 -19.20 -0.44
N VAL A 35 10.93 -17.91 -0.51
CA VAL A 35 11.27 -17.09 -1.69
C VAL A 35 12.78 -16.94 -1.86
N SER A 36 13.55 -16.92 -0.77
CA SER A 36 15.02 -16.90 -0.80
C SER A 36 15.59 -18.15 -1.47
N HIS A 37 15.06 -19.33 -1.13
CA HIS A 37 15.47 -20.59 -1.77
C HIS A 37 15.13 -20.61 -3.26
N GLU A 38 13.92 -20.14 -3.63
CA GLU A 38 13.44 -20.14 -5.02
C GLU A 38 14.19 -19.15 -5.92
N THR A 39 14.47 -17.95 -5.41
CA THR A 39 15.07 -16.86 -6.20
C THR A 39 16.59 -16.76 -6.07
N LYS A 40 17.19 -17.52 -5.13
CA LYS A 40 18.58 -17.42 -4.68
C LYS A 40 18.97 -16.01 -4.20
N ILE A 41 17.99 -15.22 -3.74
CA ILE A 41 18.20 -13.88 -3.20
C ILE A 41 18.26 -13.99 -1.68
N SER A 42 19.21 -13.31 -1.05
CA SER A 42 19.36 -13.37 0.40
C SER A 42 18.14 -12.81 1.13
N VAL A 43 17.74 -13.47 2.22
CA VAL A 43 16.62 -13.01 3.08
C VAL A 43 16.73 -11.53 3.48
N PRO A 44 17.90 -10.98 3.87
CA PRO A 44 18.00 -9.56 4.18
C PRO A 44 17.67 -8.64 3.00
N THR A 45 18.01 -9.06 1.78
CA THR A 45 17.69 -8.29 0.57
C THR A 45 16.20 -8.33 0.27
N LEU A 46 15.58 -9.51 0.40
CA LEU A 46 14.13 -9.67 0.25
C LEU A 46 13.35 -8.84 1.28
N LYS A 47 13.80 -8.81 2.55
CA LYS A 47 13.21 -7.97 3.60
C LYS A 47 13.26 -6.48 3.22
N ARG A 48 14.43 -5.97 2.80
CA ARG A 48 14.57 -4.56 2.38
C ARG A 48 13.65 -4.21 1.22
N TRP A 49 13.57 -5.08 0.22
CA TRP A 49 12.70 -4.85 -0.93
C TRP A 49 11.22 -4.89 -0.55
N TRP A 50 10.85 -5.81 0.35
CA TRP A 50 9.48 -5.90 0.86
C TRP A 50 9.09 -4.64 1.62
N ILE A 51 9.93 -4.16 2.54
CA ILE A 51 9.69 -2.93 3.29
C ILE A 51 9.50 -1.76 2.33
N LYS A 52 10.41 -1.59 1.35
CA LYS A 52 10.27 -0.54 0.35
C LYS A 52 8.97 -0.65 -0.44
N HIS A 53 8.61 -1.86 -0.88
CA HIS A 53 7.36 -2.09 -1.60
C HIS A 53 6.12 -1.77 -0.75
N GLN A 54 6.13 -2.08 0.55
CA GLN A 54 5.04 -1.72 1.45
C GLN A 54 4.93 -0.22 1.65
N LEU A 55 6.06 0.48 1.84
CA LEU A 55 6.10 1.94 1.93
C LEU A 55 5.61 2.61 0.65
N ASP A 56 6.07 2.14 -0.52
CA ASP A 56 5.64 2.67 -1.82
C ASP A 56 4.11 2.51 -1.99
N ARG A 57 3.53 1.36 -1.57
CA ARG A 57 2.08 1.15 -1.59
C ARG A 57 1.32 2.03 -0.61
N GLN A 58 1.83 2.20 0.61
CA GLN A 58 1.21 3.09 1.60
C GLN A 58 1.21 4.54 1.11
N GLN A 59 2.30 4.99 0.47
CA GLN A 59 2.38 6.33 -0.09
C GLN A 59 1.41 6.52 -1.26
N GLU A 60 1.33 5.56 -2.19
CA GLU A 60 0.37 5.60 -3.29
C GLU A 60 -1.08 5.66 -2.76
N MET A 61 -1.37 4.86 -1.74
CA MET A 61 -2.69 4.85 -1.10
C MET A 61 -3.01 6.17 -0.42
N LYS A 62 -2.05 6.77 0.29
CA LYS A 62 -2.18 8.11 0.88
C LYS A 62 -2.48 9.17 -0.19
N SER A 63 -1.79 9.14 -1.34
CA SER A 63 -2.05 10.09 -2.41
C SER A 63 -3.45 9.93 -3.02
N LYS A 64 -3.91 8.69 -3.25
CA LYS A 64 -5.29 8.43 -3.71
C LYS A 64 -6.34 8.93 -2.71
N LEU A 65 -6.04 8.80 -1.41
CA LEU A 65 -6.87 9.33 -0.32
C LEU A 65 -6.98 10.85 -0.37
N GLU A 66 -5.85 11.54 -0.46
CA GLU A 66 -5.80 13.00 -0.53
C GLU A 66 -6.57 13.51 -1.76
N GLU A 67 -6.45 12.83 -2.90
CA GLU A 67 -7.22 13.13 -4.12
C GLU A 67 -8.73 12.92 -3.91
N ALA A 68 -9.13 11.79 -3.31
CA ALA A 68 -10.53 11.49 -3.05
C ALA A 68 -11.16 12.51 -2.08
N ILE A 69 -10.47 12.84 -0.98
CA ILE A 69 -10.93 13.84 -0.01
C ILE A 69 -11.02 15.21 -0.68
N THR A 70 -10.02 15.61 -1.47
CA THR A 70 -10.04 16.91 -2.18
C THR A 70 -11.21 16.99 -3.16
N SER A 71 -11.46 15.92 -3.91
CA SER A 71 -12.60 15.86 -4.84
C SER A 71 -13.93 15.98 -4.10
N ILE A 72 -14.04 15.32 -2.94
CA ILE A 72 -15.23 15.39 -2.10
C ILE A 72 -15.42 16.80 -1.52
N LEU A 73 -14.37 17.41 -0.96
CA LEU A 73 -14.45 18.76 -0.40
C LEU A 73 -14.90 19.79 -1.44
N LYS A 74 -14.38 19.71 -2.68
CA LYS A 74 -14.84 20.55 -3.79
C LYS A 74 -16.32 20.35 -4.10
N ARG A 75 -16.81 19.11 -4.02
CA ARG A 75 -18.23 18.80 -4.24
C ARG A 75 -19.11 19.33 -3.11
N ILE A 76 -18.64 19.26 -1.86
CA ILE A 76 -19.31 19.86 -0.71
C ILE A 76 -19.38 21.39 -0.87
N GLU A 77 -18.27 22.03 -1.23
CA GLU A 77 -18.20 23.48 -1.43
C GLU A 77 -19.18 23.93 -2.51
N LYS A 78 -19.23 23.22 -3.64
CA LYS A 78 -20.18 23.48 -4.72
C LYS A 78 -21.64 23.31 -4.26
N LEU A 79 -21.95 22.22 -3.56
CA LEU A 79 -23.30 21.98 -3.04
C LEU A 79 -23.72 23.02 -2.00
N ALA A 80 -22.81 23.45 -1.13
CA ALA A 80 -23.08 24.48 -0.13
C ALA A 80 -23.31 25.87 -0.78
N GLN A 81 -22.66 26.16 -1.91
CA GLN A 81 -22.91 27.37 -2.69
C GLN A 81 -24.24 27.30 -3.46
N GLU A 82 -24.60 26.12 -3.97
CA GLU A 82 -25.82 25.91 -4.77
C GLU A 82 -27.08 25.69 -3.91
N THR A 83 -26.94 25.19 -2.68
CA THR A 83 -28.05 24.87 -1.79
C THR A 83 -27.82 25.28 -0.33
N ASN A 84 -28.75 26.08 0.21
CA ASN A 84 -28.87 26.34 1.64
C ASN A 84 -29.37 25.11 2.44
N ASN A 85 -29.37 23.91 1.84
CA ASN A 85 -30.12 22.76 2.33
C ASN A 85 -29.19 21.61 2.72
N LEU A 86 -29.00 21.43 4.03
CA LEU A 86 -28.20 20.38 4.66
C LEU A 86 -28.50 18.94 4.18
N LYS A 87 -29.67 18.68 3.60
CA LYS A 87 -30.05 17.36 3.07
C LYS A 87 -29.17 16.90 1.91
N GLU A 88 -28.59 17.81 1.13
CA GLU A 88 -27.70 17.47 0.00
C GLU A 88 -26.26 17.15 0.43
N LEU A 89 -25.88 17.51 1.66
CA LEU A 89 -24.58 17.16 2.24
C LEU A 89 -24.51 15.72 2.77
N ALA A 90 -25.65 15.14 3.18
CA ALA A 90 -25.70 13.82 3.80
C ALA A 90 -25.13 12.66 2.93
N PRO A 91 -25.38 12.59 1.62
CA PRO A 91 -24.77 11.57 0.75
C PRO A 91 -23.24 11.70 0.69
N VAL A 92 -22.73 12.92 0.79
CA VAL A 92 -21.30 13.21 0.67
C VAL A 92 -20.54 12.82 1.94
N VAL A 93 -21.13 13.07 3.11
CA VAL A 93 -20.61 12.60 4.41
C VAL A 93 -20.63 11.06 4.50
N LYS A 94 -21.67 10.43 3.94
CA LYS A 94 -21.73 8.96 3.84
C LYS A 94 -20.60 8.40 2.97
N MET A 95 -20.34 8.99 1.80
CA MET A 95 -19.20 8.63 0.95
C MET A 95 -17.84 8.75 1.68
N LEU A 96 -17.64 9.83 2.45
CA LEU A 96 -16.42 9.99 3.26
C LEU A 96 -16.28 8.89 4.32
N SER A 97 -17.39 8.53 4.97
CA SER A 97 -17.42 7.48 5.98
C SER A 97 -17.13 6.12 5.38
N GLU A 98 -17.71 5.80 4.23
CA GLU A 98 -17.46 4.55 3.50
C GLU A 98 -16.00 4.44 3.02
N LEU A 99 -15.41 5.54 2.55
CA LEU A 99 -13.99 5.59 2.23
C LEU A 99 -13.16 5.32 3.48
N LEU A 100 -13.38 6.04 4.58
CA LEU A 100 -12.65 5.84 5.85
C LEU A 100 -12.79 4.42 6.40
N GLN A 101 -13.95 3.79 6.24
CA GLN A 101 -14.21 2.43 6.71
C GLN A 101 -13.43 1.38 5.90
N GLN A 102 -13.31 1.56 4.58
CA GLN A 102 -12.43 0.73 3.75
C GLN A 102 -10.96 0.79 4.18
N PHE A 103 -10.51 1.90 4.79
CA PHE A 103 -9.14 2.01 5.33
C PHE A 103 -8.95 1.34 6.69
N GLY A 104 -10.01 1.27 7.52
CA GLY A 104 -9.95 0.57 8.80
C GLY A 104 -9.69 -0.92 8.65
N GLU A 105 -10.29 -1.54 7.63
CA GLU A 105 -10.12 -2.96 7.32
C GLU A 105 -8.71 -3.30 6.78
N ASP A 106 -8.05 -2.36 6.09
CA ASP A 106 -6.67 -2.57 5.58
C ASP A 106 -5.58 -2.34 6.65
N ASN A 107 -5.84 -1.54 7.69
CA ASN A 107 -4.87 -1.20 8.74
C ASN A 107 -4.75 -2.24 9.88
N GLU A 108 -5.74 -3.11 10.09
CA GLU A 108 -5.66 -4.19 11.09
C GLU A 108 -4.55 -5.21 10.80
N LEU A 109 -4.01 -5.24 9.58
CA LEU A 109 -2.90 -6.11 9.18
C LEU A 109 -1.50 -5.58 9.57
N THR A 110 -1.40 -4.35 10.07
CA THR A 110 -0.12 -3.67 10.34
C THR A 110 0.30 -3.60 11.81
N GLU A 111 -0.56 -3.89 12.78
CA GLU A 111 -0.23 -3.74 14.21
C GLU A 111 0.44 -4.97 14.86
N SER A 112 0.60 -6.09 14.16
CA SER A 112 1.21 -7.32 14.70
C SER A 112 2.59 -7.64 14.10
N TRP A 113 3.52 -6.69 14.11
CA TRP A 113 4.93 -6.94 13.83
C TRP A 113 5.78 -6.87 15.10
N GLY A 114 5.59 -7.87 15.98
CA GLY A 114 6.62 -8.33 16.91
C GLY A 114 7.57 -9.32 16.23
#